data_AF-A0A2N5KM46-F1
#
_entry.id   AF-A0A2N5KM46-F1
#
_cell.length_a   1.000
_cell.length_b   1.000
_cell.length_c   1.000
_cell.angle_alpha   90.00
_cell.angle_beta   90.00
_cell.angle_gamma   90.00
#
_symmetry.space_group_name_H-M   'P 1'
#
loop_
_entity.id
_entity.type
_entity.pdbx_description
1 polymer ?
#
loop_
_entity_poly.entity_id
_entity_poly.type
_entity_poly.pdbx_seq_one_letter_code
_entity_poly.pdbx_strand_id
1 'polypeptide(L)'
;MVASRRGTGIQGLGVVAVRLEAGRLRRVEQGTYRQALPTGLVRLEDGRAVKDPDVHVRRTIGLVFERFEELGSAQKVMRSFKEDGLLLPRRQVAGLDVGELLWKLPSVDAIYGILHNPAYAGAFAYGRTGANPDRRPGRSDRVRLPIGEWATIHQGVYPAYVSWERFLENQQRLADNASGFDRRIRGAPRDGTALLAGIAVCGRCGHKMRAAYKRRHRYVCNSLSEAYRQPMCLSLPGKTVDEAVVGAFFKAIRPAELDLLEEVLAERKQHRGRLEQQHADRLKRSEYEARLAEKRYRSVDPENRLVAAELEKGWEAALRALAETKEASERFERTPPAEELEPSLRSQLEDLGKRLPELWESGRLSPSQKKELLRSLVRRVVLSRPEQDTVEAKVVWVSGAYSVLRVNPPVLHRTTQLGNHDELVTRILKLAAEGHQDTEIARRLTKEGFRSARLPYVTRPLVEKIRTKHGQPSLTGSQHSCEKIDGRWSVPGLARRLGTSETWLRGKVAEGAVPARRHPTTGRWLIPDDPALLARLEALAAARRRR
;
A
#
# COMPACT_ATOMS: atom_id res chain seq x y z
N MET A 1 -8.77 27.22 -83.60
CA MET A 1 -8.99 27.99 -82.35
C MET A 1 -9.07 27.02 -81.18
N VAL A 2 -8.19 27.26 -80.22
CA VAL A 2 -8.26 26.98 -78.78
C VAL A 2 -8.37 25.51 -78.30
N ALA A 3 -7.25 25.09 -77.73
CA ALA A 3 -7.01 23.92 -76.91
C ALA A 3 -7.93 23.81 -75.67
N SER A 4 -8.21 22.57 -75.25
CA SER A 4 -8.46 22.25 -73.83
C SER A 4 -7.81 20.92 -73.47
N ARG A 5 -6.50 20.98 -73.20
CA ARG A 5 -5.78 20.00 -72.39
C ARG A 5 -5.91 20.42 -70.93
N ARG A 6 -6.95 19.98 -70.21
CA ARG A 6 -7.00 20.02 -68.73
C ARG A 6 -7.81 18.82 -68.24
N GLY A 7 -7.15 17.83 -67.66
CA GLY A 7 -7.88 16.69 -67.06
C GLY A 7 -7.05 15.55 -66.48
N THR A 8 -5.73 15.46 -66.72
CA THR A 8 -4.90 14.33 -66.26
C THR A 8 -3.96 14.63 -65.08
N GLY A 9 -3.99 15.85 -64.53
CA GLY A 9 -3.06 16.27 -63.46
C GLY A 9 -3.45 15.87 -62.03
N ILE A 10 -4.73 15.61 -61.75
CA ILE A 10 -5.24 15.46 -60.36
C ILE A 10 -5.21 13.99 -59.90
N GLN A 11 -5.37 13.03 -60.82
CA GLN A 11 -5.28 11.59 -60.49
C GLN A 11 -3.84 11.11 -60.24
N GLY A 12 -2.83 11.74 -60.87
CA GLY A 12 -1.41 11.41 -60.65
C GLY A 12 -0.86 11.86 -59.30
N LEU A 13 -1.34 12.99 -58.76
CA LEU A 13 -0.90 13.53 -57.47
C LEU A 13 -1.28 12.62 -56.29
N GLY A 14 -2.44 11.98 -56.33
CA GLY A 14 -2.87 11.00 -55.32
C GLY A 14 -1.98 9.76 -55.29
N VAL A 15 -1.57 9.26 -56.46
CA VAL A 15 -0.66 8.10 -56.58
C VAL A 15 0.75 8.44 -56.09
N VAL A 16 1.24 9.65 -56.38
CA VAL A 16 2.53 10.14 -55.89
C VAL A 16 2.51 10.32 -54.36
N ALA A 17 1.44 10.87 -53.80
CA ALA A 17 1.26 11.00 -52.35
C ALA A 17 1.25 9.64 -51.64
N VAL A 18 0.52 8.66 -52.17
CA VAL A 18 0.48 7.28 -51.65
C VAL A 18 1.86 6.61 -51.75
N ARG A 19 2.59 6.80 -52.85
CA ARG A 19 3.96 6.25 -53.04
C ARG A 19 4.99 6.90 -52.11
N LEU A 20 4.93 8.21 -51.93
CA LEU A 20 5.80 8.92 -50.98
C LEU A 20 5.54 8.47 -49.55
N GLU A 21 4.28 8.26 -49.19
CA GLU A 21 3.90 7.73 -47.88
C GLU A 21 4.36 6.28 -47.69
N ALA A 22 4.19 5.41 -48.68
CA ALA A 22 4.70 4.04 -48.64
C ALA A 22 6.24 4.00 -48.55
N GLY A 23 6.95 4.87 -49.28
CA GLY A 23 8.41 5.01 -49.19
C GLY A 23 8.89 5.60 -47.87
N ARG A 24 8.07 6.42 -47.22
CA ARG A 24 8.31 6.93 -45.86
C ARG A 24 8.15 5.80 -44.84
N LEU A 25 7.09 5.00 -44.93
CA LEU A 25 6.81 3.88 -44.05
C LEU A 25 7.87 2.78 -44.14
N ARG A 26 8.35 2.42 -45.35
CA ARG A 26 9.49 1.47 -45.48
C ARG A 26 10.75 1.94 -44.78
N ARG A 27 11.08 3.23 -44.88
CA ARG A 27 12.24 3.81 -44.16
C ARG A 27 12.04 3.83 -42.65
N VAL A 28 10.79 3.96 -42.20
CA VAL A 28 10.44 3.83 -40.78
C VAL A 28 10.64 2.39 -40.31
N GLU A 29 10.11 1.41 -41.03
CA GLU A 29 10.26 -0.03 -40.74
C GLU A 29 11.71 -0.49 -40.72
N GLN A 30 12.57 0.14 -41.53
CA GLN A 30 14.01 -0.14 -41.57
C GLN A 30 14.82 0.68 -40.56
N GLY A 31 14.19 1.58 -39.79
CA GLY A 31 14.87 2.48 -38.86
C GLY A 31 15.76 3.56 -39.52
N THR A 32 15.71 3.71 -40.84
CA THR A 32 16.55 4.65 -41.62
C THR A 32 15.91 6.02 -41.82
N TYR A 33 14.64 6.19 -41.41
CA TYR A 33 13.93 7.46 -41.51
C TYR A 33 14.59 8.55 -40.64
N ARG A 34 14.87 9.72 -41.22
CA ARG A 34 15.55 10.83 -40.53
C ARG A 34 14.56 11.65 -39.70
N GLN A 35 14.46 11.33 -38.41
CA GLN A 35 13.75 12.17 -37.44
C GLN A 35 14.60 13.34 -36.94
N ALA A 36 13.93 14.41 -36.52
CA ALA A 36 14.53 15.49 -35.76
C ALA A 36 15.06 14.94 -34.43
N LEU A 37 16.33 15.23 -34.13
CA LEU A 37 16.99 14.80 -32.90
C LEU A 37 16.67 15.78 -31.76
N PRO A 38 16.51 15.30 -30.53
CA PRO A 38 16.35 16.18 -29.39
C PRO A 38 17.66 16.86 -29.01
N THR A 39 17.58 17.94 -28.21
CA THR A 39 18.77 18.63 -27.70
C THR A 39 19.69 17.67 -26.95
N GLY A 40 21.01 17.76 -27.19
CA GLY A 40 21.98 16.78 -26.69
C GLY A 40 22.33 15.67 -27.69
N LEU A 41 21.60 15.56 -28.81
CA LEU A 41 21.97 14.74 -29.95
C LEU A 41 22.04 15.62 -31.20
N VAL A 42 23.10 15.47 -31.98
CA VAL A 42 23.30 16.20 -33.25
C VAL A 42 23.59 15.22 -34.37
N ARG A 43 23.28 15.62 -35.60
CA ARG A 43 23.56 14.82 -36.79
C ARG A 43 24.75 15.42 -37.51
N LEU A 44 25.76 14.60 -37.79
CA LEU A 44 26.92 14.99 -38.59
C LEU A 44 26.54 15.07 -40.07
N GLU A 45 27.43 15.64 -40.90
CA GLU A 45 27.25 15.74 -42.35
C GLU A 45 27.07 14.37 -43.02
N ASP A 46 27.77 13.35 -42.51
CA ASP A 46 27.64 11.95 -42.95
C ASP A 46 26.30 11.29 -42.54
N GLY A 47 25.44 12.01 -41.81
CA GLY A 47 24.12 11.57 -41.39
C GLY A 47 24.10 10.77 -40.08
N ARG A 48 25.25 10.43 -39.50
CA ARG A 48 25.33 9.73 -38.20
C ARG A 48 24.87 10.64 -37.06
N ALA A 49 24.14 10.06 -36.12
CA ALA A 49 23.75 10.75 -34.89
C ALA A 49 24.85 10.58 -33.84
N VAL A 50 25.33 11.70 -33.29
CA VAL A 50 26.32 11.73 -32.21
C VAL A 50 25.77 12.52 -31.03
N LYS A 51 26.38 12.38 -29.84
CA LYS A 51 26.09 13.29 -28.73
C LYS A 51 26.58 14.69 -29.09
N ASP A 52 25.91 15.71 -28.57
CA ASP A 52 26.31 17.10 -28.78
C ASP A 52 27.79 17.28 -28.39
N PRO A 53 28.63 17.92 -29.23
CA PRO A 53 30.04 18.12 -28.92
C PRO A 53 30.25 18.92 -27.63
N ASP A 54 29.32 19.83 -27.30
CA ASP A 54 29.38 20.61 -26.06
C ASP A 54 29.26 19.68 -24.84
N VAL A 55 30.33 19.67 -24.04
CA VAL A 55 30.42 18.88 -22.79
C VAL A 55 29.36 19.33 -21.79
N HIS A 56 29.03 20.62 -21.72
CA HIS A 56 28.04 21.15 -20.80
C HIS A 56 26.65 20.65 -21.16
N VAL A 57 26.26 20.68 -22.43
CA VAL A 57 24.98 20.11 -22.90
C VAL A 57 24.88 18.63 -22.51
N ARG A 58 25.94 17.85 -22.78
CA ARG A 58 25.97 16.42 -22.45
C ARG A 58 25.81 16.17 -20.94
N ARG A 59 26.57 16.89 -20.11
CA ARG A 59 26.52 16.76 -18.65
C ARG A 59 25.15 17.15 -18.10
N THR A 60 24.56 18.26 -18.57
CA THR A 60 23.25 18.70 -18.09
C THR A 60 22.14 17.72 -18.44
N ILE A 61 22.15 17.14 -19.65
CA ILE A 61 21.18 16.09 -20.02
C ILE A 61 21.38 14.82 -19.18
N GLY A 62 22.62 14.39 -18.96
CA GLY A 62 22.94 13.25 -18.08
C GLY A 62 22.41 13.47 -16.66
N LEU A 63 22.67 14.66 -16.09
CA LEU A 63 22.25 15.04 -14.74
C LEU A 63 20.72 14.98 -14.55
N VAL A 64 19.92 15.25 -15.60
CA VAL A 64 18.45 15.08 -15.51
C VAL A 64 18.08 13.63 -15.22
N PHE A 65 18.74 12.66 -15.88
CA PHE A 65 18.47 11.24 -15.65
C PHE A 65 18.98 10.79 -14.27
N GLU A 66 20.19 11.22 -13.88
CA GLU A 66 20.76 10.94 -12.55
C GLU A 66 19.85 11.43 -11.43
N ARG A 67 19.43 12.71 -11.46
CA ARG A 67 18.51 13.26 -10.45
C ARG A 67 17.14 12.61 -10.48
N PHE A 68 16.66 12.17 -11.64
CA PHE A 68 15.38 11.47 -11.72
C PHE A 68 15.48 10.06 -11.10
N GLU A 69 16.62 9.41 -11.27
CA GLU A 69 16.93 8.13 -10.64
C GLU A 69 16.91 8.23 -9.12
N GLU A 70 17.49 9.29 -8.57
CA GLU A 70 17.54 9.58 -7.13
C GLU A 70 16.18 10.06 -6.57
N LEU A 71 15.57 11.08 -7.20
CA LEU A 71 14.41 11.79 -6.65
C LEU A 71 13.07 11.14 -7.04
N GLY A 72 13.06 10.39 -8.15
CA GLY A 72 11.91 9.65 -8.64
C GLY A 72 10.73 10.51 -9.11
N SER A 73 10.87 11.82 -9.31
CA SER A 73 9.77 12.72 -9.73
C SER A 73 10.27 13.89 -10.58
N ALA A 74 9.67 14.09 -11.76
CA ALA A 74 10.03 15.20 -12.66
C ALA A 74 9.88 16.59 -12.02
N GLN A 75 8.90 16.76 -11.11
CA GLN A 75 8.77 18.02 -10.36
C GLN A 75 9.88 18.20 -9.34
N LYS A 76 10.31 17.14 -8.66
CA LYS A 76 11.43 17.20 -7.71
C LYS A 76 12.74 17.51 -8.46
N VAL A 77 12.95 16.91 -9.64
CA VAL A 77 14.10 17.20 -10.51
C VAL A 77 14.10 18.67 -10.93
N MET A 78 12.99 19.19 -11.45
CA MET A 78 12.88 20.61 -11.81
C MET A 78 13.19 21.53 -10.63
N ARG A 79 12.64 21.22 -9.44
CA ARG A 79 12.87 22.02 -8.23
C ARG A 79 14.34 22.01 -7.82
N SER A 80 14.97 20.83 -7.81
CA SER A 80 16.39 20.68 -7.50
C SER A 80 17.26 21.47 -8.49
N PHE A 81 16.95 21.43 -9.79
CA PHE A 81 17.65 22.26 -10.79
C PHE A 81 17.50 23.75 -10.50
N LYS A 82 16.32 24.20 -10.08
CA LYS A 82 16.06 25.61 -9.73
C LYS A 82 16.79 26.02 -8.45
N GLU A 83 16.83 25.17 -7.43
CA GLU A 83 17.53 25.40 -6.16
C GLU A 83 19.04 25.53 -6.38
N ASP A 84 19.61 24.76 -7.31
CA ASP A 84 21.03 24.81 -7.65
C ASP A 84 21.38 25.87 -8.72
N GLY A 85 20.40 26.67 -9.18
CA GLY A 85 20.60 27.70 -10.20
C GLY A 85 20.96 27.16 -11.59
N LEU A 86 20.64 25.90 -11.89
CA LEU A 86 20.99 25.24 -13.15
C LEU A 86 19.96 25.51 -14.25
N LEU A 87 20.45 25.77 -15.47
CA LEU A 87 19.65 25.94 -16.67
C LEU A 87 19.61 24.65 -17.50
N LEU A 88 18.57 24.49 -18.32
CA LEU A 88 18.45 23.42 -19.31
C LEU A 88 18.85 23.90 -20.70
N PRO A 89 19.69 23.14 -21.44
CA PRO A 89 19.96 23.43 -22.83
C PRO A 89 18.72 23.12 -23.67
N ARG A 90 18.41 24.01 -24.61
CA ARG A 90 17.33 23.83 -25.58
C ARG A 90 17.77 24.35 -26.93
N ARG A 91 17.93 23.44 -27.89
CA ARG A 91 18.07 23.79 -29.29
C ARG A 91 16.71 24.16 -29.86
N GLN A 92 16.55 25.37 -30.36
CA GLN A 92 15.27 25.86 -30.85
C GLN A 92 14.91 25.19 -32.19
N VAL A 93 13.68 24.71 -32.27
CA VAL A 93 13.13 24.02 -33.45
C VAL A 93 12.14 24.87 -34.24
N ALA A 94 11.73 26.01 -33.68
CA ALA A 94 10.79 26.96 -34.28
C ALA A 94 11.02 28.36 -33.69
N GLY A 95 10.65 29.41 -34.44
CA GLY A 95 10.77 30.82 -34.04
C GLY A 95 11.88 31.56 -34.79
N LEU A 96 12.31 32.70 -34.25
CA LEU A 96 13.38 33.52 -34.83
C LEU A 96 14.76 32.87 -34.62
N ASP A 97 14.97 32.21 -33.47
CA ASP A 97 16.27 31.61 -33.08
C ASP A 97 16.41 30.14 -33.54
N VAL A 98 15.82 29.76 -34.68
CA VAL A 98 15.80 28.34 -35.11
C VAL A 98 17.23 27.81 -35.31
N GLY A 99 17.51 26.67 -34.70
CA GLY A 99 18.82 26.01 -34.73
C GLY A 99 19.76 26.44 -33.61
N GLU A 100 19.51 27.57 -32.96
CA GLU A 100 20.34 28.09 -31.87
C GLU A 100 20.19 27.29 -30.58
N LEU A 101 21.29 27.20 -29.82
CA LEU A 101 21.32 26.58 -28.50
C LEU A 101 21.08 27.65 -27.42
N LEU A 102 19.94 27.58 -26.75
CA LEU A 102 19.57 28.49 -25.67
C LEU A 102 19.59 27.78 -24.32
N TRP A 103 20.06 28.47 -23.28
CA TRP A 103 19.97 28.00 -21.90
C TRP A 103 18.75 28.61 -21.23
N LYS A 104 17.78 27.77 -20.84
CA LYS A 104 16.49 28.22 -20.31
C LYS A 104 16.26 27.68 -18.91
N LEU A 105 15.44 28.39 -18.14
CA LEU A 105 15.00 27.91 -16.83
C LEU A 105 14.30 26.54 -16.94
N PRO A 106 14.54 25.64 -15.99
CA PRO A 106 13.92 24.32 -16.02
C PRO A 106 12.40 24.44 -15.83
N SER A 107 11.65 23.74 -16.67
CA SER A 107 10.21 23.56 -16.50
C SER A 107 9.88 22.08 -16.36
N VAL A 108 8.76 21.78 -15.71
CA VAL A 108 8.30 20.39 -15.54
C VAL A 108 8.09 19.74 -16.91
N ASP A 109 7.52 20.48 -17.87
CA ASP A 109 7.30 19.98 -19.24
C ASP A 109 8.60 19.69 -19.98
N ALA A 110 9.65 20.51 -19.78
CA ALA A 110 10.96 20.27 -20.38
C ALA A 110 11.60 18.99 -19.82
N ILE A 111 11.62 18.83 -18.49
CA ILE A 111 12.10 17.61 -17.83
C ILE A 111 11.29 16.39 -18.28
N TYR A 112 9.96 16.51 -18.33
CA TYR A 112 9.07 15.43 -18.76
C TYR A 112 9.29 15.06 -20.23
N GLY A 113 9.58 16.04 -21.08
CA GLY A 113 9.94 15.85 -22.48
C GLY A 113 11.25 15.08 -22.66
N ILE A 114 12.27 15.40 -21.86
CA ILE A 114 13.56 14.68 -21.85
C ILE A 114 13.33 13.24 -21.41
N LEU A 115 12.70 13.03 -20.26
CA LEU A 115 12.52 11.71 -19.66
C LEU A 115 11.66 10.76 -20.51
N HIS A 116 10.77 11.25 -21.37
CA HIS A 116 9.94 10.42 -22.25
C HIS A 116 10.50 10.22 -23.65
N ASN A 117 11.67 10.79 -23.97
CA ASN A 117 12.22 10.68 -25.30
C ASN A 117 13.12 9.43 -25.44
N PRO A 118 12.69 8.38 -26.16
CA PRO A 118 13.47 7.15 -26.31
C PRO A 118 14.80 7.35 -27.04
N ALA A 119 14.99 8.49 -27.74
CA ALA A 119 16.26 8.80 -28.37
C ALA A 119 17.42 8.92 -27.36
N TYR A 120 17.14 9.38 -26.13
CA TYR A 120 18.15 9.39 -25.06
C TYR A 120 18.48 7.99 -24.55
N ALA A 121 17.65 6.99 -24.84
CA ALA A 121 17.90 5.58 -24.57
C ALA A 121 18.51 4.85 -25.79
N GLY A 122 18.96 5.61 -26.79
CA GLY A 122 19.55 5.08 -28.01
C GLY A 122 18.55 4.52 -29.03
N ALA A 123 17.25 4.69 -28.80
CA ALA A 123 16.22 4.09 -29.65
C ALA A 123 15.62 5.08 -30.63
N PHE A 124 15.51 4.65 -31.89
CA PHE A 124 14.61 5.24 -32.87
C PHE A 124 13.20 4.69 -32.64
N ALA A 125 12.22 5.57 -32.46
CA ALA A 125 10.83 5.17 -32.28
C ALA A 125 9.91 6.02 -33.16
N TYR A 126 8.96 5.38 -33.84
CA TYR A 126 7.96 6.05 -34.68
C TYR A 126 6.54 5.71 -34.24
N GLY A 127 5.58 6.58 -34.55
CA GLY A 127 4.17 6.35 -34.18
C GLY A 127 3.87 6.57 -32.70
N ARG A 128 4.67 7.36 -31.97
CA ARG A 128 4.54 7.58 -30.52
C ARG A 128 3.25 8.33 -30.10
N THR A 129 2.51 8.90 -31.05
CA THR A 129 1.28 9.64 -30.79
C THR A 129 0.17 9.20 -31.73
N GLY A 130 -1.02 8.94 -31.19
CA GLY A 130 -2.20 8.49 -31.91
C GLY A 130 -3.38 9.42 -31.69
N ALA A 131 -4.53 9.06 -32.28
CA ALA A 131 -5.79 9.77 -32.07
C ALA A 131 -6.21 9.70 -30.59
N ASN A 132 -6.78 10.79 -30.08
CA ASN A 132 -7.33 10.81 -28.72
C ASN A 132 -8.74 10.18 -28.71
N PRO A 133 -8.94 9.02 -28.05
CA PRO A 133 -10.27 8.40 -27.97
C PRO A 133 -11.25 9.22 -27.12
N ASP A 134 -10.75 10.05 -26.19
CA ASP A 134 -11.56 10.87 -25.27
C ASP A 134 -11.75 12.31 -25.76
N ARG A 135 -11.88 12.50 -27.08
CA ARG A 135 -11.96 13.83 -27.71
C ARG A 135 -13.12 14.66 -27.15
N ARG A 136 -12.81 15.85 -26.63
CA ARG A 136 -13.76 16.87 -26.12
C ARG A 136 -13.23 18.27 -26.43
N PRO A 137 -14.10 19.31 -26.50
CA PRO A 137 -13.66 20.69 -26.68
C PRO A 137 -12.60 21.08 -25.64
N GLY A 138 -11.45 21.60 -26.10
CA GLY A 138 -10.33 21.99 -25.24
C GLY A 138 -9.31 20.88 -24.92
N ARG A 139 -9.48 19.64 -25.40
CA ARG A 139 -8.44 18.60 -25.35
C ARG A 139 -7.75 18.41 -26.70
N SER A 140 -6.46 18.05 -26.65
CA SER A 140 -5.66 17.69 -27.82
C SER A 140 -6.30 16.54 -28.60
N ASP A 141 -6.34 16.66 -29.93
CA ASP A 141 -6.80 15.61 -30.85
C ASP A 141 -5.85 14.40 -30.89
N ARG A 142 -4.63 14.55 -30.37
CA ARG A 142 -3.62 13.49 -30.29
C ARG A 142 -3.13 13.25 -28.86
N VAL A 143 -2.91 11.98 -28.53
CA VAL A 143 -2.34 11.55 -27.24
C VAL A 143 -1.09 10.71 -27.47
N ARG A 144 -0.19 10.69 -26.48
CA ARG A 144 0.95 9.77 -26.47
C ARG A 144 0.45 8.35 -26.25
N LEU A 145 0.91 7.43 -27.09
CA LEU A 145 0.56 6.01 -27.00
C LEU A 145 1.50 5.26 -26.05
N PRO A 146 1.03 4.19 -25.40
CA PRO A 146 1.90 3.23 -24.71
C PRO A 146 2.97 2.67 -25.64
N ILE A 147 4.12 2.27 -25.09
CA ILE A 147 5.27 1.77 -25.87
C ILE A 147 4.89 0.58 -26.76
N GLY A 148 4.05 -0.33 -26.26
CA GLY A 148 3.57 -1.50 -27.01
C GLY A 148 2.68 -1.17 -28.21
N GLU A 149 2.22 0.07 -28.33
CA GLU A 149 1.41 0.55 -29.47
C GLU A 149 2.21 1.43 -30.43
N TRP A 150 3.53 1.57 -30.22
CA TRP A 150 4.38 2.31 -31.16
C TRP A 150 4.57 1.51 -32.45
N ALA A 151 4.58 2.20 -33.58
CA ALA A 151 4.62 1.55 -34.90
C ALA A 151 5.95 0.80 -35.15
N THR A 152 7.07 1.34 -34.67
CA THR A 152 8.36 0.64 -34.69
C THR A 152 9.29 1.17 -33.61
N ILE A 153 10.19 0.30 -33.15
CA ILE A 153 11.25 0.60 -32.20
C ILE A 153 12.52 -0.11 -32.67
N HIS A 154 13.56 0.66 -32.97
CA HIS A 154 14.90 0.15 -33.26
C HIS A 154 15.86 0.66 -32.19
N GLN A 155 16.42 -0.24 -31.40
CA GLN A 155 17.39 0.07 -30.36
C GLN A 155 18.81 0.19 -30.95
N GLY A 156 19.70 0.92 -30.28
CA GLY A 156 21.10 1.09 -30.70
C GLY A 156 21.32 2.01 -31.90
N VAL A 157 20.29 2.76 -32.32
CA VAL A 157 20.36 3.69 -33.47
C VAL A 157 21.06 5.00 -33.09
N TYR A 158 20.92 5.44 -31.83
CA TYR A 158 21.50 6.68 -31.33
C TYR A 158 22.44 6.42 -30.15
N PRO A 159 23.43 7.30 -29.90
CA PRO A 159 24.26 7.19 -28.71
C PRO A 159 23.44 7.54 -27.46
N ALA A 160 23.33 6.57 -26.55
CA ALA A 160 22.46 6.66 -25.40
C ALA A 160 23.07 7.48 -24.25
N TYR A 161 22.22 8.23 -23.53
CA TYR A 161 22.50 8.84 -22.23
C TYR A 161 22.10 7.92 -21.07
N VAL A 162 21.11 7.06 -21.28
CA VAL A 162 20.60 6.09 -20.32
C VAL A 162 20.39 4.75 -21.04
N SER A 163 20.54 3.61 -20.37
CA SER A 163 20.27 2.32 -21.03
C SER A 163 18.79 2.17 -21.38
N TRP A 164 18.47 1.23 -22.28
CA TRP A 164 17.08 0.98 -22.67
C TRP A 164 16.26 0.45 -21.50
N GLU A 165 16.84 -0.45 -20.71
CA GLU A 165 16.22 -1.03 -19.51
C GLU A 165 15.88 0.07 -18.50
N ARG A 166 16.86 0.95 -18.22
CA ARG A 166 16.67 2.07 -17.29
C ARG A 166 15.65 3.08 -17.80
N PHE A 167 15.57 3.29 -19.11
CA PHE A 167 14.52 4.11 -19.71
C PHE A 167 13.13 3.51 -19.49
N LEU A 168 12.95 2.20 -19.66
CA LEU A 168 11.68 1.52 -19.40
C LEU A 168 11.26 1.63 -17.93
N GLU A 169 12.19 1.44 -17.00
CA GLU A 169 11.95 1.66 -15.56
C GLU A 169 11.52 3.11 -15.27
N ASN A 170 12.18 4.08 -15.91
CA ASN A 170 11.81 5.48 -15.79
C ASN A 170 10.40 5.76 -16.35
N GLN A 171 10.02 5.15 -17.49
CA GLN A 171 8.67 5.27 -18.02
C GLN A 171 7.63 4.70 -17.04
N GLN A 172 7.92 3.55 -16.42
CA GLN A 172 7.04 2.96 -15.42
C GLN A 172 6.90 3.87 -14.19
N ARG A 173 8.00 4.44 -13.67
CA ARG A 173 7.98 5.41 -12.57
C ARG A 173 7.17 6.66 -12.92
N LEU A 174 7.33 7.20 -14.14
CA LEU A 174 6.56 8.36 -14.61
C LEU A 174 5.08 8.06 -14.74
N ALA A 175 4.73 6.86 -15.22
CA ALA A 175 3.36 6.37 -15.28
C ALA A 175 2.77 6.24 -13.88
N ASP A 176 3.50 5.67 -12.92
CA ASP A 176 3.07 5.51 -11.53
C ASP A 176 2.93 6.85 -10.78
N ASN A 177 3.72 7.86 -11.18
CA ASN A 177 3.65 9.20 -10.64
C ASN A 177 2.51 10.05 -11.21
N ALA A 178 1.99 9.70 -12.39
CA ALA A 178 0.93 10.45 -13.05
C ALA A 178 -0.32 10.50 -12.15
N SER A 179 -0.78 11.70 -11.77
CA SER A 179 -1.99 11.83 -10.97
C SER A 179 -3.24 11.70 -11.83
N GLY A 180 -3.58 10.46 -12.23
CA GLY A 180 -4.88 10.15 -12.82
C GLY A 180 -5.90 9.83 -11.72
N PHE A 181 -6.89 10.71 -11.52
CA PHE A 181 -7.98 10.47 -10.56
C PHE A 181 -8.81 9.22 -10.95
N ASP A 182 -8.87 8.95 -12.25
CA ASP A 182 -9.68 7.90 -12.87
C ASP A 182 -8.94 6.55 -13.03
N ARG A 183 -7.62 6.59 -13.21
CA ARG A 183 -6.83 5.41 -13.64
C ARG A 183 -6.24 4.54 -12.50
N ARG A 184 -6.68 4.73 -11.25
CA ARG A 184 -6.15 3.99 -10.07
C ARG A 184 -4.61 4.10 -9.88
N ILE A 185 -3.99 5.12 -10.48
CA ILE A 185 -2.54 5.33 -10.44
C ILE A 185 -2.13 5.85 -9.06
N ARG A 186 -0.98 5.41 -8.51
CA ARG A 186 -0.58 5.75 -7.14
C ARG A 186 -0.34 7.26 -6.96
N GLY A 187 0.26 7.91 -7.96
CA GLY A 187 0.66 9.32 -7.93
C GLY A 187 1.89 9.54 -7.03
N ALA A 188 2.72 10.55 -7.31
CA ALA A 188 3.96 10.76 -6.56
C ALA A 188 3.75 10.89 -5.02
N PRO A 189 4.63 10.32 -4.19
CA PRO A 189 4.69 10.59 -2.74
C PRO A 189 4.86 12.10 -2.46
N ARG A 190 4.06 12.64 -1.54
CA ARG A 190 4.05 14.06 -1.14
C ARG A 190 4.09 14.19 0.38
N ASP A 191 4.44 15.37 0.90
CA ASP A 191 4.68 15.58 2.34
C ASP A 191 3.44 15.68 3.24
N GLY A 192 2.23 15.44 2.73
CA GLY A 192 1.04 15.39 3.59
C GLY A 192 1.09 14.24 4.61
N THR A 193 0.46 14.39 5.78
CA THR A 193 0.56 13.40 6.88
C THR A 193 -0.10 12.05 6.62
N ALA A 194 -1.07 11.97 5.70
CA ALA A 194 -1.74 10.73 5.33
C ALA A 194 -0.83 9.77 4.57
N LEU A 195 -0.44 8.66 5.22
CA LEU A 195 0.57 7.73 4.70
C LEU A 195 0.06 6.86 3.54
N LEU A 196 -1.22 6.50 3.54
CA LEU A 196 -1.84 5.71 2.48
C LEU A 196 -2.37 6.59 1.33
N ALA A 197 -2.09 7.89 1.36
CA ALA A 197 -2.41 8.78 0.25
C ALA A 197 -1.80 8.24 -1.04
N GLY A 198 -2.65 8.00 -2.04
CA GLY A 198 -2.22 7.43 -3.32
C GLY A 198 -2.46 5.93 -3.47
N ILE A 199 -2.50 5.17 -2.37
CA ILE A 199 -2.62 3.70 -2.39
C ILE A 199 -3.87 3.17 -1.66
N ALA A 200 -4.61 4.04 -0.97
CA ALA A 200 -5.91 3.70 -0.38
C ALA A 200 -7.00 3.59 -1.46
N VAL A 201 -7.76 2.50 -1.43
CA VAL A 201 -8.84 2.15 -2.36
C VAL A 201 -10.10 1.82 -1.57
N CYS A 202 -11.26 2.26 -2.04
CA CYS A 202 -12.54 1.97 -1.40
C CYS A 202 -12.96 0.51 -1.68
N GLY A 203 -13.23 -0.26 -0.64
CA GLY A 203 -13.73 -1.63 -0.74
C GLY A 203 -15.17 -1.74 -1.26
N ARG A 204 -15.94 -0.63 -1.26
CA ARG A 204 -17.33 -0.61 -1.77
C ARG A 204 -17.40 -0.41 -3.28
N CYS A 205 -16.70 0.60 -3.80
CA CYS A 205 -16.78 0.97 -5.23
C CYS A 205 -15.48 0.76 -6.01
N GLY A 206 -14.41 0.29 -5.37
CA GLY A 206 -13.12 0.03 -6.02
C GLY A 206 -12.35 1.28 -6.48
N HIS A 207 -12.86 2.49 -6.21
CA HIS A 207 -12.19 3.73 -6.58
C HIS A 207 -11.12 4.14 -5.56
N LYS A 208 -10.11 4.86 -6.03
CA LYS A 208 -9.06 5.43 -5.19
C LYS A 208 -9.66 6.43 -4.20
N MET A 209 -9.22 6.37 -2.94
CA MET A 209 -9.66 7.29 -1.90
C MET A 209 -8.76 8.54 -1.87
N ARG A 210 -9.36 9.69 -1.58
CA ARG A 210 -8.64 10.95 -1.33
C ARG A 210 -8.28 11.08 0.14
N ALA A 211 -7.10 11.63 0.41
CA ALA A 211 -6.76 12.13 1.73
C ALA A 211 -7.36 13.54 1.89
N ALA A 212 -8.26 13.72 2.86
CA ALA A 212 -8.82 15.01 3.22
C ALA A 212 -8.19 15.49 4.54
N TYR A 213 -7.63 16.69 4.54
CA TYR A 213 -6.99 17.29 5.71
C TYR A 213 -7.92 18.35 6.31
N LYS A 214 -8.50 18.05 7.49
CA LYS A 214 -9.15 19.05 8.36
C LYS A 214 -8.33 19.15 9.65
N ARG A 215 -8.90 18.87 10.83
CA ARG A 215 -8.12 18.77 12.10
C ARG A 215 -7.25 17.51 12.17
N ARG A 216 -7.68 16.42 11.54
CA ARG A 216 -6.94 15.17 11.34
C ARG A 216 -7.20 14.70 9.91
N HIS A 217 -6.26 13.96 9.32
CA HIS A 217 -6.48 13.43 7.98
C HIS A 217 -7.51 12.30 7.98
N ARG A 218 -8.27 12.21 6.90
CA ARG A 218 -9.27 11.17 6.65
C ARG A 218 -9.11 10.62 5.24
N TYR A 219 -9.42 9.34 5.08
CA TYR A 219 -9.59 8.74 3.75
C TYR A 219 -11.05 8.83 3.35
N VAL A 220 -11.32 9.53 2.26
CA VAL A 220 -12.67 9.82 1.77
C VAL A 220 -12.83 9.25 0.37
N CYS A 221 -13.93 8.53 0.16
CA CYS A 221 -14.36 8.10 -1.15
C CYS A 221 -15.66 8.80 -1.52
N ASN A 222 -15.56 9.77 -2.43
CA ASN A 222 -16.68 10.55 -2.96
C ASN A 222 -16.88 10.36 -4.47
N SER A 223 -16.21 9.37 -5.09
CA SER A 223 -16.25 9.15 -6.55
C SER A 223 -17.66 8.95 -7.10
N LEU A 224 -18.49 8.13 -6.44
CA LEU A 224 -19.89 7.93 -6.85
C LEU A 224 -20.75 9.19 -6.61
N SER A 225 -20.40 9.98 -5.60
CA SER A 225 -21.09 11.24 -5.30
C SER A 225 -20.81 12.32 -6.34
N GLU A 226 -19.58 12.40 -6.82
CA GLU A 226 -19.19 13.33 -7.89
C GLU A 226 -19.74 12.89 -9.25
N ALA A 227 -19.64 11.61 -9.58
CA ALA A 227 -20.04 11.10 -10.89
C ALA A 227 -21.57 10.92 -11.04
N TYR A 228 -22.25 10.49 -9.97
CA TYR A 228 -23.65 10.05 -10.04
C TYR A 228 -24.56 10.69 -8.98
N ARG A 229 -24.08 11.73 -8.27
CA ARG A 229 -24.83 12.41 -7.18
C ARG A 229 -25.33 11.46 -6.08
N GLN A 230 -24.70 10.31 -5.92
CA GLN A 230 -25.01 9.36 -4.85
C GLN A 230 -24.45 9.80 -3.49
N PRO A 231 -24.90 9.20 -2.37
CA PRO A 231 -24.26 9.37 -1.08
C PRO A 231 -22.78 8.97 -1.13
N MET A 232 -21.96 9.64 -0.32
CA MET A 232 -20.54 9.33 -0.16
C MET A 232 -20.34 7.86 0.26
N CYS A 233 -19.42 7.14 -0.39
CA CYS A 233 -19.20 5.73 -0.10
C CYS A 233 -18.69 5.52 1.33
N LEU A 234 -17.53 6.11 1.66
CA LEU A 234 -16.85 5.92 2.93
C LEU A 234 -16.07 7.20 3.32
N SER A 235 -16.00 7.45 4.63
CA SER A 235 -15.13 8.46 5.24
C SER A 235 -14.50 7.89 6.51
N LEU A 236 -13.21 7.58 6.46
CA LEU A 236 -12.50 6.87 7.52
C LEU A 236 -11.45 7.75 8.20
N PRO A 237 -11.29 7.69 9.54
CA PRO A 237 -10.16 8.33 10.23
C PRO A 237 -8.84 7.76 9.73
N GLY A 238 -7.92 8.62 9.29
CA GLY A 238 -6.67 8.17 8.66
C GLY A 238 -5.64 7.64 9.65
N LYS A 239 -5.44 8.32 10.79
CA LYS A 239 -4.38 7.99 11.76
C LYS A 239 -4.40 6.52 12.21
N THR A 240 -5.54 6.02 12.67
CA THR A 240 -5.66 4.64 13.20
C THR A 240 -5.45 3.60 12.10
N VAL A 241 -5.89 3.89 10.87
CA VAL A 241 -5.68 3.01 9.72
C VAL A 241 -4.21 3.00 9.32
N ASP A 242 -3.56 4.17 9.30
CA ASP A 242 -2.15 4.32 9.00
C ASP A 242 -1.29 3.54 10.00
N GLU A 243 -1.55 3.69 11.30
CA GLU A 243 -0.84 2.97 12.38
C GLU A 243 -0.95 1.44 12.21
N ALA A 244 -2.14 0.93 11.89
CA ALA A 244 -2.34 -0.50 11.68
C ALA A 244 -1.55 -1.02 10.47
N VAL A 245 -1.57 -0.28 9.35
CA VAL A 245 -0.83 -0.67 8.13
C VAL A 245 0.68 -0.56 8.36
N VAL A 246 1.16 0.48 9.06
CA VAL A 246 2.56 0.61 9.45
C VAL A 246 3.00 -0.54 10.35
N GLY A 247 2.16 -0.96 11.31
CA GLY A 247 2.42 -2.13 12.14
C GLY A 247 2.54 -3.42 11.32
N ALA A 248 1.67 -3.62 10.33
CA ALA A 248 1.77 -4.76 9.42
C ALA A 248 3.02 -4.70 8.53
N PHE A 249 3.39 -3.51 8.05
CA PHE A 249 4.63 -3.28 7.30
C PHE A 249 5.87 -3.62 8.14
N PHE A 250 5.93 -3.16 9.39
CA PHE A 250 7.03 -3.52 10.29
C PHE A 250 7.06 -5.00 10.59
N LYS A 251 5.91 -5.65 10.79
CA LYS A 251 5.88 -7.10 10.97
C LYS A 251 6.51 -7.82 9.78
N ALA A 252 6.19 -7.42 8.55
CA ALA A 252 6.67 -8.05 7.32
C ALA A 252 8.19 -7.93 7.09
N ILE A 253 8.87 -6.97 7.71
CA ILE A 253 10.33 -6.77 7.59
C ILE A 253 11.10 -7.25 8.84
N ARG A 254 10.43 -7.95 9.77
CA ARG A 254 11.10 -8.49 10.96
C ARG A 254 11.98 -9.68 10.59
N PRO A 255 13.10 -9.90 11.32
CA PRO A 255 14.00 -11.04 11.08
C PRO A 255 13.29 -12.40 10.99
N ALA A 256 12.31 -12.66 11.87
CA ALA A 256 11.57 -13.93 11.85
C ALA A 256 10.78 -14.20 10.55
N GLU A 257 10.35 -13.16 9.84
CA GLU A 257 9.69 -13.32 8.52
C GLU A 257 10.73 -13.47 7.39
N LEU A 258 11.96 -12.96 7.59
CA LEU A 258 13.09 -13.18 6.68
C LEU A 258 13.60 -14.62 6.77
N ASP A 259 13.64 -15.21 7.97
CA ASP A 259 13.99 -16.61 8.19
C ASP A 259 13.03 -17.54 7.44
N LEU A 260 11.72 -17.33 7.59
CA LEU A 260 10.69 -18.08 6.86
C LEU A 260 10.82 -17.91 5.35
N LEU A 261 11.14 -16.70 4.87
CA LEU A 261 11.37 -16.45 3.46
C LEU A 261 12.56 -17.26 2.94
N GLU A 262 13.66 -17.32 3.69
CA GLU A 262 14.83 -18.12 3.31
C GLU A 262 14.54 -19.61 3.28
N GLU A 263 13.78 -20.14 4.24
CA GLU A 263 13.36 -21.55 4.21
C GLU A 263 12.56 -21.85 2.92
N VAL A 264 11.61 -20.97 2.56
CA VAL A 264 10.82 -21.12 1.33
C VAL A 264 11.68 -20.99 0.08
N LEU A 265 12.64 -20.05 0.04
CA LEU A 265 13.55 -19.88 -1.09
C LEU A 265 14.51 -21.08 -1.22
N ALA A 266 15.01 -21.61 -0.10
CA ALA A 266 15.84 -22.81 -0.06
C ALA A 266 15.09 -24.05 -0.55
N GLU A 267 13.84 -24.22 -0.13
CA GLU A 267 12.98 -25.31 -0.60
C GLU A 267 12.73 -25.19 -2.11
N ARG A 268 12.44 -23.99 -2.62
CA ARG A 268 12.29 -23.75 -4.06
C ARG A 268 13.56 -24.03 -4.84
N LYS A 269 14.72 -23.61 -4.33
CA LYS A 269 16.03 -23.90 -4.93
C LYS A 269 16.30 -25.40 -4.98
N GLN A 270 16.04 -26.11 -3.88
CA GLN A 270 16.21 -27.56 -3.82
C GLN A 270 15.26 -28.27 -4.80
N HIS A 271 14.00 -27.85 -4.87
CA HIS A 271 13.02 -28.41 -5.80
C HIS A 271 13.45 -28.19 -7.26
N ARG A 272 13.91 -26.98 -7.60
CA ARG A 272 14.45 -26.68 -8.93
C ARG A 272 15.67 -27.55 -9.27
N GLY A 273 16.63 -27.69 -8.35
CA GLY A 273 17.80 -28.53 -8.55
C GLY A 273 17.44 -30.01 -8.79
N ARG A 274 16.40 -30.52 -8.12
CA ARG A 274 15.86 -31.87 -8.41
C ARG A 274 15.28 -31.96 -9.82
N LEU A 275 14.55 -30.94 -10.28
CA LEU A 275 14.02 -30.89 -11.64
C LEU A 275 15.15 -30.80 -12.69
N GLU A 276 16.16 -29.96 -12.45
CA GLU A 276 17.35 -29.84 -13.31
C GLU A 276 18.04 -31.20 -13.50
N GLN A 277 18.26 -31.94 -12.41
CA GLN A 277 18.83 -33.28 -12.45
C GLN A 277 17.94 -34.25 -13.26
N GLN A 278 16.62 -34.22 -13.05
CA GLN A 278 15.68 -35.07 -13.80
C GLN A 278 15.69 -34.76 -15.31
N HIS A 279 15.76 -33.49 -15.69
CA HIS A 279 15.86 -33.07 -17.09
C HIS A 279 17.17 -33.56 -17.71
N ALA A 280 18.30 -33.40 -17.00
CA ALA A 280 19.61 -33.86 -17.45
C ALA A 280 19.66 -35.38 -17.64
N ASP A 281 19.09 -36.15 -16.70
CA ASP A 281 19.06 -37.61 -16.77
C ASP A 281 18.16 -38.12 -17.91
N ARG A 282 17.00 -37.47 -18.14
CA ARG A 282 16.12 -37.78 -19.29
C ARG A 282 16.81 -37.52 -20.63
N LEU A 283 17.55 -36.41 -20.73
CA LEU A 283 18.30 -36.08 -21.94
C LEU A 283 19.37 -37.14 -22.22
N LYS A 284 20.20 -37.48 -21.22
CA LYS A 284 21.23 -38.53 -21.35
C LYS A 284 20.64 -39.87 -21.77
N ARG A 285 19.50 -40.26 -21.18
CA ARG A 285 18.80 -41.51 -21.52
C ARG A 285 18.32 -41.50 -22.97
N SER A 286 17.67 -40.42 -23.40
CA SER A 286 17.16 -40.28 -24.77
C SER A 286 18.28 -40.25 -25.80
N GLU A 287 19.42 -39.61 -25.49
CA GLU A 287 20.62 -39.64 -26.35
C GLU A 287 21.21 -41.04 -26.47
N TYR A 288 21.26 -41.78 -25.36
CA TYR A 288 21.72 -43.17 -25.37
C TYR A 288 20.79 -44.07 -26.18
N GLU A 289 19.47 -43.96 -25.98
CA GLU A 289 18.46 -44.73 -26.71
C GLU A 289 18.50 -44.44 -28.22
N ALA A 290 18.64 -43.17 -28.63
CA ALA A 290 18.79 -42.80 -30.03
C ALA A 290 20.08 -43.37 -30.65
N ARG A 291 21.22 -43.30 -29.95
CA ARG A 291 22.49 -43.90 -30.41
C ARG A 291 22.42 -45.42 -30.47
N LEU A 292 21.72 -46.06 -29.55
CA LEU A 292 21.55 -47.51 -29.53
C LEU A 292 20.66 -47.98 -30.70
N ALA A 293 19.55 -47.28 -30.96
CA ALA A 293 18.68 -47.55 -32.09
C ALA A 293 19.41 -47.35 -33.43
N GLU A 294 20.22 -46.30 -33.55
CA GLU A 294 21.07 -46.07 -34.71
C GLU A 294 22.05 -47.22 -34.96
N LYS A 295 22.75 -47.69 -33.91
CA LYS A 295 23.69 -48.81 -34.02
C LYS A 295 22.99 -50.10 -34.49
N ARG A 296 21.80 -50.39 -33.94
CA ARG A 296 21.00 -51.56 -34.32
C ARG A 296 20.59 -51.51 -35.79
N TYR A 297 20.09 -50.35 -36.24
CA TYR A 297 19.74 -50.14 -37.64
C TYR A 297 20.95 -50.33 -38.57
N ARG A 298 22.10 -49.73 -38.24
CA ARG A 298 23.34 -49.86 -39.05
C ARG A 298 23.92 -51.28 -39.09
N SER A 299 23.60 -52.13 -38.11
CA SER A 299 24.10 -53.51 -38.04
C SER A 299 23.24 -54.54 -38.77
N VAL A 300 22.06 -54.16 -39.28
CA VAL A 300 21.16 -55.09 -39.98
C VAL A 300 21.65 -55.37 -41.39
N ASP A 301 21.51 -56.60 -41.85
CA ASP A 301 21.76 -56.96 -43.25
C ASP A 301 20.71 -56.30 -44.17
N PRO A 302 21.10 -55.57 -45.23
CA PRO A 302 20.18 -54.96 -46.20
C PRO A 302 19.20 -55.94 -46.87
N GLU A 303 19.53 -57.23 -46.95
CA GLU A 303 18.63 -58.23 -47.52
C GLU A 303 17.41 -58.51 -46.62
N ASN A 304 17.51 -58.25 -45.31
CA ASN A 304 16.42 -58.38 -44.34
C ASN A 304 15.51 -57.14 -44.31
N ARG A 305 14.91 -56.80 -45.45
CA ARG A 305 14.15 -55.55 -45.68
C ARG A 305 13.08 -55.23 -44.62
N LEU A 306 12.34 -56.24 -44.16
CA LEU A 306 11.28 -56.04 -43.15
C LEU A 306 11.87 -55.67 -41.78
N VAL A 307 13.00 -56.27 -41.39
CA VAL A 307 13.69 -55.99 -40.13
C VAL A 307 14.35 -54.61 -40.18
N ALA A 308 14.95 -54.27 -41.32
CA ALA A 308 15.54 -52.95 -41.54
C ALA A 308 14.50 -51.82 -41.43
N ALA A 309 13.32 -51.99 -42.05
CA ALA A 309 12.23 -51.02 -41.99
C ALA A 309 11.67 -50.83 -40.56
N GLU A 310 11.61 -51.89 -39.75
CA GLU A 310 11.14 -51.79 -38.37
C GLU A 310 12.20 -51.13 -37.45
N LEU A 311 13.49 -51.44 -37.66
CA LEU A 311 14.60 -50.78 -36.95
C LEU A 311 14.73 -49.30 -37.33
N GLU A 312 14.48 -48.95 -38.59
CA GLU A 312 14.42 -47.56 -39.06
C GLU A 312 13.31 -46.78 -38.35
N LYS A 313 12.08 -47.32 -38.31
CA LYS A 313 10.98 -46.73 -37.54
C LYS A 313 11.32 -46.57 -36.05
N GLY A 314 11.97 -47.57 -35.45
CA GLY A 314 12.44 -47.51 -34.06
C GLY A 314 13.48 -46.41 -33.84
N TRP A 315 14.39 -46.20 -34.79
CA TRP A 315 15.38 -45.13 -34.75
C TRP A 315 14.73 -43.75 -34.93
N GLU A 316 13.83 -43.59 -35.89
CA GLU A 316 13.06 -42.34 -36.06
C GLU A 316 12.25 -41.97 -34.81
N ALA A 317 11.63 -42.96 -34.15
CA ALA A 317 10.90 -42.75 -32.91
C ALA A 317 11.82 -42.28 -31.78
N ALA A 318 13.01 -42.88 -31.65
CA ALA A 318 14.01 -42.47 -30.67
C ALA A 318 14.58 -41.07 -30.94
N LEU A 319 14.76 -40.70 -32.22
CA LEU A 319 15.19 -39.35 -32.61
C LEU A 319 14.11 -38.30 -32.31
N ARG A 320 12.83 -38.61 -32.55
CA ARG A 320 11.71 -37.74 -32.18
C ARG A 320 11.63 -37.53 -30.66
N ALA A 321 11.73 -38.60 -29.88
CA ALA A 321 11.74 -38.52 -28.41
C ALA A 321 12.92 -37.69 -27.87
N LEU A 322 14.10 -37.80 -28.50
CA LEU A 322 15.26 -36.98 -28.17
C LEU A 322 15.01 -35.49 -28.47
N ALA A 323 14.43 -35.17 -29.63
CA ALA A 323 14.10 -33.79 -30.00
C ALA A 323 13.10 -33.16 -29.03
N GLU A 324 12.02 -33.88 -28.68
CA GLU A 324 11.02 -33.44 -27.70
C GLU A 324 11.63 -33.19 -26.32
N THR A 325 12.53 -34.09 -25.88
CA THR A 325 13.22 -33.97 -24.58
C THR A 325 14.16 -32.77 -24.55
N LYS A 326 14.88 -32.49 -25.65
CA LYS A 326 15.73 -31.29 -25.78
C LYS A 326 14.91 -30.02 -25.70
N GLU A 327 13.81 -29.93 -26.44
CA GLU A 327 12.94 -28.75 -26.42
C GLU A 327 12.31 -28.52 -25.04
N ALA A 328 11.95 -29.60 -24.32
CA ALA A 328 11.46 -29.49 -22.95
C ALA A 328 12.54 -28.99 -21.97
N SER A 329 13.79 -29.41 -22.15
CA SER A 329 14.94 -28.93 -21.36
C SER A 329 15.22 -27.45 -21.62
N GLU A 330 15.27 -27.03 -22.89
CA GLU A 330 15.48 -25.63 -23.28
C GLU A 330 14.37 -24.71 -22.75
N ARG A 331 13.11 -25.18 -22.75
CA ARG A 331 11.99 -24.44 -22.14
C ARG A 331 12.15 -24.27 -20.63
N PHE A 332 12.65 -25.30 -19.94
CA PHE A 332 12.93 -25.23 -18.52
C PHE A 332 14.08 -24.25 -18.22
N GLU A 333 15.18 -24.30 -18.99
CA GLU A 333 16.32 -23.38 -18.84
C GLU A 333 15.95 -21.91 -19.04
N ARG A 334 15.01 -21.63 -19.94
CA ARG A 334 14.48 -20.26 -20.16
C ARG A 334 13.65 -19.74 -18.98
N THR A 335 13.27 -20.58 -18.02
CA THR A 335 12.57 -20.15 -16.81
C THR A 335 13.57 -19.56 -15.82
N PRO A 336 13.43 -18.29 -15.40
CA PRO A 336 14.41 -17.65 -14.52
C PRO A 336 14.58 -18.39 -13.19
N PRO A 337 15.81 -18.43 -12.63
CA PRO A 337 16.07 -19.05 -11.32
C PRO A 337 15.24 -18.40 -10.22
N ALA A 338 15.02 -19.15 -9.14
CA ALA A 338 14.46 -18.57 -7.92
C ALA A 338 15.44 -17.52 -7.40
N GLU A 339 14.94 -16.33 -7.09
CA GLU A 339 15.76 -15.26 -6.51
C GLU A 339 16.31 -15.70 -5.16
N GLU A 340 17.60 -15.49 -4.94
CA GLU A 340 18.25 -15.70 -3.64
C GLU A 340 18.30 -14.39 -2.87
N LEU A 341 18.10 -14.46 -1.56
CA LEU A 341 18.34 -13.32 -0.70
C LEU A 341 19.85 -13.19 -0.48
N GLU A 342 20.46 -12.17 -1.09
CA GLU A 342 21.88 -11.94 -0.96
C GLU A 342 22.24 -11.62 0.52
N PRO A 343 23.31 -12.20 1.10
CA PRO A 343 23.62 -12.05 2.53
C PRO A 343 23.80 -10.61 3.00
N SER A 344 24.37 -9.72 2.17
CA SER A 344 24.51 -8.31 2.52
C SER A 344 23.16 -7.59 2.53
N LEU A 345 22.27 -7.89 1.57
CA LEU A 345 20.89 -7.38 1.55
C LEU A 345 20.11 -7.89 2.77
N ARG A 346 20.28 -9.15 3.17
CA ARG A 346 19.67 -9.69 4.40
C ARG A 346 20.09 -8.88 5.61
N SER A 347 21.39 -8.69 5.81
CA SER A 347 21.93 -7.94 6.95
C SER A 347 21.41 -6.50 6.98
N GLN A 348 21.31 -5.85 5.82
CA GLN A 348 20.71 -4.53 5.69
C GLN A 348 19.22 -4.52 6.07
N LEU A 349 18.44 -5.51 5.62
CA LEU A 349 17.01 -5.62 5.95
C LEU A 349 16.80 -5.92 7.44
N GLU A 350 17.67 -6.70 8.08
CA GLU A 350 17.62 -6.94 9.52
C GLU A 350 17.94 -5.68 10.32
N ASP A 351 19.01 -4.97 10.00
CA ASP A 351 19.37 -3.70 10.65
C ASP A 351 18.25 -2.68 10.49
N LEU A 352 17.73 -2.56 9.26
CA LEU A 352 16.60 -1.71 8.94
C LEU A 352 15.35 -2.15 9.71
N GLY A 353 15.02 -3.44 9.77
CA GLY A 353 13.87 -3.96 10.50
C GLY A 353 13.92 -3.63 12.00
N LYS A 354 15.11 -3.63 12.60
CA LYS A 354 15.33 -3.27 14.02
C LYS A 354 15.24 -1.76 14.25
N ARG A 355 15.87 -0.95 13.39
CA ARG A 355 16.04 0.51 13.60
C ARG A 355 14.91 1.36 13.00
N LEU A 356 14.22 0.85 12.00
CA LEU A 356 13.20 1.62 11.28
C LEU A 356 12.03 2.05 12.14
N PRO A 357 11.49 1.24 13.08
CA PRO A 357 10.45 1.71 14.00
C PRO A 357 10.85 2.94 14.80
N GLU A 358 12.07 2.94 15.36
CA GLU A 358 12.62 4.08 16.11
C GLU A 358 12.82 5.31 15.20
N LEU A 359 13.39 5.11 14.01
CA LEU A 359 13.55 6.18 13.02
C LEU A 359 12.21 6.76 12.57
N TRP A 360 11.17 5.92 12.48
CA TRP A 360 9.82 6.33 12.12
C TRP A 360 9.21 7.28 13.14
N GLU A 361 9.43 7.03 14.43
CA GLU A 361 8.92 7.87 15.52
C GLU A 361 9.79 9.10 15.78
N SER A 362 11.11 9.01 15.53
CA SER A 362 12.09 10.09 15.77
C SER A 362 11.86 11.39 14.99
N GLY A 363 10.99 11.38 13.98
CA GLY A 363 10.75 12.53 13.10
C GLY A 363 11.85 12.79 12.05
N ARG A 364 12.92 11.98 12.01
CA ARG A 364 14.00 12.09 11.01
C ARG A 364 13.55 11.76 9.58
N LEU A 365 12.48 10.97 9.43
CA LEU A 365 11.89 10.65 8.14
C LEU A 365 10.74 11.60 7.80
N SER A 366 10.84 12.26 6.64
CA SER A 366 9.77 13.09 6.10
C SER A 366 8.52 12.24 5.78
N PRO A 367 7.31 12.83 5.75
CA PRO A 367 6.12 12.09 5.35
C PRO A 367 6.19 11.54 3.92
N SER A 368 6.92 12.18 3.00
CA SER A 368 7.16 11.63 1.65
C SER A 368 8.05 10.39 1.69
N GLN A 369 9.15 10.41 2.44
CA GLN A 369 10.03 9.24 2.62
C GLN A 369 9.29 8.05 3.26
N LYS A 370 8.47 8.30 4.29
CA LYS A 370 7.62 7.27 4.91
C LYS A 370 6.67 6.61 3.90
N LYS A 371 6.12 7.38 2.96
CA LYS A 371 5.26 6.85 1.90
C LYS A 371 6.03 6.04 0.88
N GLU A 372 7.22 6.49 0.51
CA GLU A 372 8.12 5.76 -0.39
C GLU A 372 8.44 4.38 0.19
N LEU A 373 8.82 4.33 1.47
CA LEU A 373 9.06 3.08 2.20
C LEU A 373 7.83 2.18 2.26
N LEU A 374 6.65 2.70 2.61
CA LEU A 374 5.43 1.87 2.61
C LEU A 374 5.11 1.31 1.22
N ARG A 375 5.31 2.10 0.16
CA ARG A 375 4.95 1.72 -1.20
C ARG A 375 5.92 0.73 -1.84
N SER A 376 7.11 0.53 -1.29
CA SER A 376 8.06 -0.49 -1.75
C SER A 376 7.51 -1.90 -1.53
N LEU A 377 6.78 -2.13 -0.43
CA LEU A 377 6.17 -3.42 -0.11
C LEU A 377 4.65 -3.44 -0.29
N VAL A 378 3.97 -2.31 -0.12
CA VAL A 378 2.51 -2.22 -0.21
C VAL A 378 2.07 -1.74 -1.58
N ARG A 379 1.35 -2.60 -2.31
CA ARG A 379 0.77 -2.27 -3.62
C ARG A 379 -0.45 -1.37 -3.51
N ARG A 380 -1.38 -1.72 -2.64
CA ARG A 380 -2.60 -0.93 -2.33
C ARG A 380 -3.20 -1.38 -1.01
N VAL A 381 -4.03 -0.53 -0.42
CA VAL A 381 -4.81 -0.87 0.78
C VAL A 381 -6.28 -0.68 0.46
N VAL A 382 -7.04 -1.76 0.50
CA VAL A 382 -8.50 -1.73 0.29
C VAL A 382 -9.16 -1.51 1.64
N LEU A 383 -9.91 -0.42 1.77
CA LEU A 383 -10.56 0.01 3.01
C LEU A 383 -12.06 -0.17 2.92
N SER A 384 -12.62 -0.91 3.87
CA SER A 384 -14.05 -1.11 4.06
C SER A 384 -14.46 -0.83 5.51
N ARG A 385 -15.76 -0.71 5.74
CA ARG A 385 -16.35 -0.50 7.06
C ARG A 385 -17.48 -1.52 7.23
N PRO A 386 -17.17 -2.75 7.66
CA PRO A 386 -18.19 -3.79 7.84
C PRO A 386 -19.19 -3.43 8.96
N GLU A 387 -18.72 -2.77 10.02
CA GLU A 387 -19.54 -2.37 11.18
C GLU A 387 -19.34 -0.88 11.48
N GLN A 388 -20.19 -0.29 12.34
CA GLN A 388 -20.12 1.16 12.62
C GLN A 388 -18.80 1.59 13.27
N ASP A 389 -18.19 0.72 14.08
CA ASP A 389 -16.96 0.99 14.83
C ASP A 389 -15.75 0.19 14.32
N THR A 390 -15.95 -0.72 13.36
CA THR A 390 -14.88 -1.55 12.78
C THR A 390 -14.54 -1.09 11.36
N VAL A 391 -13.26 -0.86 11.11
CA VAL A 391 -12.68 -0.62 9.78
C VAL A 391 -11.84 -1.82 9.42
N GLU A 392 -12.07 -2.37 8.23
CA GLU A 392 -11.23 -3.43 7.69
C GLU A 392 -10.27 -2.82 6.65
N ALA A 393 -8.99 -3.12 6.80
CA ALA A 393 -7.93 -2.74 5.89
C ALA A 393 -7.28 -4.00 5.31
N LYS A 394 -7.59 -4.31 4.05
CA LYS A 394 -6.92 -5.37 3.29
C LYS A 394 -5.68 -4.78 2.62
N VAL A 395 -4.51 -5.10 3.14
CA VAL A 395 -3.21 -4.71 2.61
C VAL A 395 -2.85 -5.69 1.50
N VAL A 396 -2.69 -5.19 0.27
CA VAL A 396 -2.23 -5.97 -0.88
C VAL A 396 -0.75 -5.68 -1.06
N TRP A 397 0.08 -6.71 -0.93
CA TRP A 397 1.53 -6.61 -1.05
C TRP A 397 1.97 -6.59 -2.52
N VAL A 398 3.20 -6.15 -2.78
CA VAL A 398 3.78 -6.17 -4.14
C VAL A 398 3.90 -7.59 -4.69
N SER A 399 4.14 -8.57 -3.82
CA SER A 399 4.13 -10.01 -4.15
C SER A 399 2.78 -10.56 -4.62
N GLY A 400 1.68 -9.81 -4.43
CA GLY A 400 0.32 -10.25 -4.72
C GLY A 400 -0.40 -10.92 -3.55
N ALA A 401 0.32 -11.28 -2.48
CA ALA A 401 -0.28 -11.72 -1.23
C ALA A 401 -1.14 -10.59 -0.60
N TYR A 402 -2.05 -10.95 0.31
CA TYR A 402 -2.80 -9.95 1.07
C TYR A 402 -2.91 -10.30 2.56
N SER A 403 -2.96 -9.26 3.38
CA SER A 403 -3.23 -9.36 4.83
C SER A 403 -4.48 -8.57 5.16
N VAL A 404 -5.30 -9.08 6.08
CA VAL A 404 -6.53 -8.41 6.52
C VAL A 404 -6.32 -7.90 7.94
N LEU A 405 -6.50 -6.60 8.14
CA LEU A 405 -6.37 -5.93 9.42
C LEU A 405 -7.74 -5.40 9.85
N ARG A 406 -8.14 -5.67 11.10
CA ARG A 406 -9.33 -5.07 11.70
C ARG A 406 -8.92 -3.98 12.67
N VAL A 407 -9.37 -2.77 12.38
CA VAL A 407 -8.99 -1.55 13.06
C VAL A 407 -10.24 -0.91 13.65
N ASN A 408 -10.13 -0.50 14.90
CA ASN A 408 -11.25 0.05 15.64
C ASN A 408 -10.99 1.53 15.93
N PRO A 409 -11.27 2.45 14.98
CA PRO A 409 -11.05 3.86 15.21
C PRO A 409 -11.95 4.38 16.35
N PRO A 410 -11.46 5.33 17.15
CA PRO A 410 -12.27 5.94 18.19
C PRO A 410 -13.52 6.57 17.57
N VAL A 411 -14.69 6.15 18.07
CA VAL A 411 -15.99 6.64 17.62
C VAL A 411 -16.20 8.04 18.22
N LEU A 412 -16.35 9.04 17.36
CA LEU A 412 -16.23 10.45 17.75
C LEU A 412 -17.35 10.92 18.69
N HIS A 413 -18.54 10.29 18.67
CA HIS A 413 -19.74 10.91 19.22
C HIS A 413 -20.42 10.14 20.36
N ARG A 414 -20.71 8.83 20.28
CA ARG A 414 -21.46 8.11 21.34
C ARG A 414 -21.06 6.63 21.50
N THR A 415 -21.10 6.12 22.74
CA THR A 415 -20.96 4.69 23.07
C THR A 415 -22.05 3.83 22.44
N THR A 416 -23.20 4.43 22.12
CA THR A 416 -24.35 3.77 21.45
C THR A 416 -24.06 3.35 20.01
N GLN A 417 -22.91 3.72 19.44
CA GLN A 417 -22.49 3.37 18.08
C GLN A 417 -21.45 2.24 18.05
N LEU A 418 -21.17 1.61 19.21
CA LEU A 418 -20.37 0.39 19.28
C LEU A 418 -21.24 -0.78 18.81
N GLY A 419 -20.70 -1.67 17.97
CA GLY A 419 -21.44 -2.85 17.51
C GLY A 419 -21.95 -3.74 18.65
N ASN A 420 -21.22 -3.77 19.77
CA ASN A 420 -21.55 -4.53 20.97
C ASN A 420 -22.18 -3.67 22.09
N HIS A 421 -22.81 -2.55 21.77
CA HIS A 421 -23.37 -1.65 22.79
C HIS A 421 -24.45 -2.33 23.65
N ASP A 422 -25.36 -3.08 23.04
CA ASP A 422 -26.48 -3.69 23.76
C ASP A 422 -26.02 -4.82 24.67
N GLU A 423 -25.03 -5.60 24.22
CA GLU A 423 -24.34 -6.60 25.05
C GLU A 423 -23.61 -5.95 26.23
N LEU A 424 -22.90 -4.83 25.99
CA LEU A 424 -22.22 -4.07 27.03
C LEU A 424 -23.22 -3.57 28.10
N VAL A 425 -24.35 -3.01 27.68
CA VAL A 425 -25.40 -2.54 28.60
C VAL A 425 -25.94 -3.70 29.41
N THR A 426 -26.32 -4.80 28.76
CA THR A 426 -26.85 -6.01 29.41
C THR A 426 -25.87 -6.54 30.45
N ARG A 427 -24.59 -6.63 30.10
CA ARG A 427 -23.53 -7.14 30.99
C ARG A 427 -23.27 -6.20 32.17
N ILE A 428 -23.30 -4.88 31.96
CA ILE A 428 -23.19 -3.88 33.04
C ILE A 428 -24.32 -4.06 34.04
N LEU A 429 -25.57 -4.15 33.59
CA LEU A 429 -26.73 -4.25 34.46
C LEU A 429 -26.72 -5.56 35.25
N LYS A 430 -26.31 -6.67 34.62
CA LYS A 430 -26.14 -7.97 35.26
C LYS A 430 -25.07 -7.93 36.37
N LEU A 431 -23.86 -7.46 36.07
CA LEU A 431 -22.78 -7.39 37.07
C LEU A 431 -23.13 -6.43 38.23
N ALA A 432 -23.89 -5.37 37.93
CA ALA A 432 -24.38 -4.45 38.94
C ALA A 432 -25.47 -5.08 39.83
N ALA A 433 -26.32 -5.96 39.28
CA ALA A 433 -27.31 -6.71 40.04
C ALA A 433 -26.67 -7.80 40.92
N GLU A 434 -25.55 -8.38 40.47
CA GLU A 434 -24.69 -9.29 41.24
C GLU A 434 -23.92 -8.59 42.37
N GLY A 435 -24.04 -7.25 42.50
CA GLY A 435 -23.45 -6.49 43.60
C GLY A 435 -21.99 -6.10 43.40
N HIS A 436 -21.49 -6.05 42.16
CA HIS A 436 -20.15 -5.53 41.88
C HIS A 436 -20.09 -4.00 41.91
N GLN A 437 -18.94 -3.45 42.31
CA GLN A 437 -18.68 -2.00 42.27
C GLN A 437 -18.40 -1.55 40.84
N ASP A 438 -18.75 -0.29 40.50
CA ASP A 438 -18.57 0.26 39.15
C ASP A 438 -17.11 0.17 38.64
N THR A 439 -16.12 0.28 39.54
CA THR A 439 -14.70 0.09 39.21
C THR A 439 -14.37 -1.37 38.85
N GLU A 440 -14.93 -2.32 39.58
CA GLU A 440 -14.75 -3.75 39.34
C GLU A 440 -15.45 -4.17 38.04
N ILE A 441 -16.67 -3.67 37.82
CA ILE A 441 -17.44 -3.88 36.58
C ILE A 441 -16.63 -3.37 35.38
N ALA A 442 -16.11 -2.15 35.45
CA ALA A 442 -15.29 -1.58 34.37
C ALA A 442 -14.04 -2.43 34.07
N ARG A 443 -13.36 -2.92 35.12
CA ARG A 443 -12.17 -3.78 34.97
C ARG A 443 -12.53 -5.14 34.35
N ARG A 444 -13.61 -5.78 34.81
CA ARG A 444 -14.08 -7.07 34.27
C ARG A 444 -14.48 -6.95 32.81
N LEU A 445 -15.29 -5.96 32.46
CA LEU A 445 -15.71 -5.72 31.08
C LEU A 445 -14.53 -5.43 30.15
N THR A 446 -13.53 -4.69 30.62
CA THR A 446 -12.29 -4.47 29.86
C THR A 446 -11.56 -5.79 29.60
N LYS A 447 -11.50 -6.70 30.60
CA LYS A 447 -10.91 -8.04 30.45
C LYS A 447 -11.73 -8.94 29.52
N GLU A 448 -13.05 -8.78 29.51
CA GLU A 448 -13.99 -9.46 28.60
C GLU A 448 -13.93 -8.91 27.15
N GLY A 449 -13.11 -7.88 26.89
CA GLY A 449 -12.89 -7.31 25.55
C GLY A 449 -13.80 -6.14 25.19
N PHE A 450 -14.65 -5.68 26.10
CA PHE A 450 -15.46 -4.48 25.91
C PHE A 450 -14.62 -3.21 26.00
N ARG A 451 -15.10 -2.15 25.36
CA ARG A 451 -14.43 -0.84 25.32
C ARG A 451 -15.39 0.33 25.41
N SER A 452 -14.84 1.51 25.66
CA SER A 452 -15.56 2.79 25.54
C SER A 452 -15.43 3.34 24.11
N ALA A 453 -16.28 4.29 23.72
CA ALA A 453 -16.25 4.90 22.38
C ALA A 453 -14.88 5.47 21.97
N ARG A 454 -14.10 5.99 22.93
CA ARG A 454 -12.82 6.70 22.67
C ARG A 454 -11.60 6.01 23.25
N LEU A 455 -11.78 4.99 24.07
CA LEU A 455 -10.72 4.37 24.85
C LEU A 455 -10.79 2.85 24.67
N PRO A 456 -9.65 2.14 24.64
CA PRO A 456 -9.60 0.69 24.43
C PRO A 456 -10.09 -0.11 25.64
N TYR A 457 -10.66 0.54 26.66
CA TYR A 457 -11.16 -0.06 27.89
C TYR A 457 -12.48 0.59 28.32
N VAL A 458 -13.22 -0.10 29.20
CA VAL A 458 -14.44 0.44 29.82
C VAL A 458 -14.06 1.32 31.01
N THR A 459 -14.61 2.53 31.07
CA THR A 459 -14.32 3.48 32.15
C THR A 459 -15.38 3.41 33.25
N ARG A 460 -14.99 3.65 34.52
CA ARG A 460 -15.94 3.74 35.66
C ARG A 460 -17.09 4.73 35.40
N PRO A 461 -16.85 5.96 34.90
CA PRO A 461 -17.94 6.90 34.60
C PRO A 461 -18.91 6.40 33.52
N LEU A 462 -18.46 5.57 32.58
CA LEU A 462 -19.34 4.98 31.58
C LEU A 462 -20.30 3.97 32.21
N VAL A 463 -19.80 3.11 33.08
CA VAL A 463 -20.61 2.14 33.85
C VAL A 463 -21.65 2.87 34.69
N GLU A 464 -21.21 3.88 35.45
CA GLU A 464 -22.08 4.73 36.27
C GLU A 464 -23.18 5.37 35.42
N LYS A 465 -22.83 5.99 34.30
CA LYS A 465 -23.77 6.64 33.40
C LYS A 465 -24.82 5.67 32.83
N ILE A 466 -24.40 4.47 32.42
CA ILE A 466 -25.32 3.45 31.88
C ILE A 466 -26.27 2.98 32.99
N ARG A 467 -25.75 2.60 34.16
CA ARG A 467 -26.59 2.21 35.30
C ARG A 467 -27.62 3.27 35.67
N THR A 468 -27.19 4.52 35.83
CA THR A 468 -28.07 5.64 36.21
C THR A 468 -29.15 5.89 35.17
N LYS A 469 -28.81 5.81 33.87
CA LYS A 469 -29.79 5.92 32.77
C LYS A 469 -30.86 4.82 32.83
N HIS A 470 -30.50 3.63 33.32
CA HIS A 470 -31.41 2.49 33.49
C HIS A 470 -32.01 2.40 34.91
N GLY A 471 -31.87 3.46 35.73
CA GLY A 471 -32.48 3.51 37.07
C GLY A 471 -31.85 2.59 38.11
N GLN A 472 -30.68 2.00 37.86
CA GLN A 472 -30.04 1.07 38.79
C GLN A 472 -29.10 1.83 39.75
N PRO A 473 -29.38 1.87 41.07
CA PRO A 473 -28.53 2.57 42.06
C PRO A 473 -27.24 1.79 42.33
N SER A 474 -26.12 2.46 42.63
CA SER A 474 -24.81 1.78 42.78
C SER A 474 -24.83 0.92 44.01
N LEU A 475 -23.96 -0.09 44.12
CA LEU A 475 -23.87 -0.86 45.36
C LEU A 475 -23.70 0.07 46.57
N THR A 476 -22.87 1.09 46.42
CA THR A 476 -22.67 2.13 47.43
C THR A 476 -23.93 3.00 47.62
N GLY A 477 -24.65 3.34 46.54
CA GLY A 477 -25.87 4.13 46.57
C GLY A 477 -27.07 3.39 47.19
N SER A 478 -27.29 2.13 46.83
CA SER A 478 -28.35 1.28 47.37
C SER A 478 -28.13 1.04 48.87
N GLN A 479 -26.89 0.83 49.29
CA GLN A 479 -26.55 0.70 50.71
C GLN A 479 -26.64 2.03 51.49
N HIS A 480 -26.75 3.20 50.84
CA HIS A 480 -26.93 4.51 51.52
C HIS A 480 -28.25 4.62 52.27
N SER A 481 -29.33 4.07 51.71
CA SER A 481 -30.65 4.10 52.32
C SER A 481 -30.88 2.96 53.31
N CYS A 482 -30.13 1.85 53.20
CA CYS A 482 -30.27 0.69 54.08
C CYS A 482 -29.97 1.01 55.55
N GLU A 483 -30.89 0.64 56.43
CA GLU A 483 -30.74 0.79 57.88
C GLU A 483 -29.75 -0.23 58.47
N LYS A 484 -29.85 -1.47 57.97
CA LYS A 484 -28.94 -2.56 58.28
C LYS A 484 -28.37 -3.19 57.01
N ILE A 485 -27.14 -3.64 57.08
CA ILE A 485 -26.44 -4.43 56.06
C ILE A 485 -25.91 -5.68 56.77
N ASP A 486 -26.31 -6.87 56.31
CA ASP A 486 -25.94 -8.16 56.92
C ASP A 486 -26.19 -8.23 58.44
N GLY A 487 -27.36 -7.73 58.88
CA GLY A 487 -27.74 -7.70 60.29
C GLY A 487 -26.99 -6.67 61.15
N ARG A 488 -26.05 -5.90 60.58
CA ARG A 488 -25.30 -4.84 61.27
C ARG A 488 -25.83 -3.47 60.87
N TRP A 489 -25.80 -2.51 61.78
CA TRP A 489 -26.27 -1.16 61.52
C TRP A 489 -25.33 -0.38 60.60
N SER A 490 -25.91 0.32 59.62
CA SER A 490 -25.22 1.39 58.90
C SER A 490 -25.20 2.66 59.76
N VAL A 491 -24.19 3.53 59.57
CA VAL A 491 -24.16 4.84 60.26
C VAL A 491 -25.43 5.66 59.99
N PRO A 492 -25.92 5.82 58.74
CA PRO A 492 -27.17 6.53 58.49
C PRO A 492 -28.41 5.87 59.15
N GLY A 493 -28.46 4.53 59.17
CA GLY A 493 -29.55 3.77 59.78
C GLY A 493 -29.61 3.93 61.30
N LEU A 494 -28.47 3.76 61.97
CA LEU A 494 -28.39 3.89 63.42
C LEU A 494 -28.55 5.34 63.88
N ALA A 495 -28.02 6.31 63.11
CA ALA A 495 -28.22 7.72 63.39
C ALA A 495 -29.72 8.08 63.38
N ARG A 496 -30.49 7.56 62.41
CA ARG A 496 -31.96 7.69 62.35
C ARG A 496 -32.64 7.04 63.55
N ARG A 497 -32.31 5.79 63.88
CA ARG A 497 -32.88 5.07 65.04
C ARG A 497 -32.63 5.82 66.36
N LEU A 498 -31.40 6.31 66.55
CA LEU A 498 -31.00 7.03 67.76
C LEU A 498 -31.45 8.50 67.75
N GLY A 499 -32.06 9.00 66.67
CA GLY A 499 -32.40 10.42 66.50
C GLY A 499 -31.19 11.35 66.68
N THR A 500 -30.05 11.02 66.07
CA THR A 500 -28.79 11.77 66.13
C THR A 500 -28.26 12.08 64.73
N SER A 501 -27.28 12.97 64.61
CA SER A 501 -26.63 13.25 63.33
C SER A 501 -25.61 12.15 62.95
N GLU A 502 -25.46 11.87 61.65
CA GLU A 502 -24.42 10.96 61.16
C GLU A 502 -23.01 11.38 61.58
N THR A 503 -22.77 12.69 61.67
CA THR A 503 -21.48 13.26 62.09
C THR A 503 -21.13 12.89 63.53
N TRP A 504 -22.11 12.91 64.44
CA TRP A 504 -21.91 12.52 65.83
C TRP A 504 -21.54 11.04 65.95
N LEU A 505 -22.28 10.18 65.23
CA LEU A 505 -22.02 8.75 65.25
C LEU A 505 -20.67 8.39 64.60
N ARG A 506 -20.29 9.07 63.51
CA ARG A 506 -18.94 8.94 62.92
C ARG A 506 -17.83 9.38 63.87
N GLY A 507 -18.05 10.44 64.65
CA GLY A 507 -17.13 10.88 65.70
C GLY A 507 -16.91 9.81 66.76
N LYS A 508 -17.99 9.16 67.24
CA LYS A 508 -17.88 8.06 68.22
C LYS A 508 -17.21 6.80 67.68
N VAL A 509 -17.36 6.53 66.39
CA VAL A 509 -16.59 5.47 65.72
C VAL A 509 -15.10 5.84 65.62
N ALA A 510 -14.77 7.10 65.30
CA ALA A 510 -13.39 7.57 65.22
C ALA A 510 -12.68 7.61 66.58
N GLU A 511 -13.41 7.95 67.65
CA GLU A 511 -12.95 7.93 69.04
C GLU A 511 -12.79 6.49 69.61
N GLY A 512 -13.18 5.45 68.86
CA GLY A 512 -13.14 4.06 69.31
C GLY A 512 -14.24 3.69 70.33
N ALA A 513 -15.13 4.63 70.66
CA ALA A 513 -16.22 4.42 71.61
C ALA A 513 -17.32 3.47 71.08
N VAL A 514 -17.41 3.30 69.75
CA VAL A 514 -18.32 2.35 69.11
C VAL A 514 -17.51 1.34 68.30
N PRO A 515 -17.64 0.03 68.58
CA PRO A 515 -17.01 -0.99 67.75
C PRO A 515 -17.64 -0.93 66.36
N ALA A 516 -16.82 -0.68 65.34
CA ALA A 516 -17.26 -0.66 63.96
C ALA A 516 -16.26 -1.37 63.05
N ARG A 517 -16.76 -2.07 62.04
CA ARG A 517 -15.94 -2.71 61.01
C ARG A 517 -16.22 -2.05 59.66
N ARG A 518 -15.19 -1.90 58.82
CA ARG A 518 -15.40 -1.48 57.43
C ARG A 518 -15.97 -2.63 56.61
N HIS A 519 -17.06 -2.38 55.89
CA HIS A 519 -17.61 -3.30 54.90
C HIS A 519 -16.53 -3.56 53.83
N PRO A 520 -16.23 -4.83 53.51
CA PRO A 520 -15.10 -5.18 52.62
C PRO A 520 -15.25 -4.57 51.22
N THR A 521 -16.47 -4.53 50.68
CA THR A 521 -16.76 -4.03 49.32
C THR A 521 -17.08 -2.53 49.21
N THR A 522 -17.68 -1.90 50.23
CA THR A 522 -18.12 -0.49 50.16
C THR A 522 -17.34 0.45 51.07
N GLY A 523 -16.47 -0.08 51.93
CA GLY A 523 -15.61 0.70 52.83
C GLY A 523 -16.34 1.42 53.96
N ARG A 524 -17.65 1.19 54.11
CA ARG A 524 -18.53 1.83 55.08
C ARG A 524 -18.44 1.21 56.46
N TRP A 525 -18.63 2.02 57.50
CA TRP A 525 -18.67 1.54 58.88
C TRP A 525 -19.97 0.79 59.16
N LEU A 526 -19.83 -0.46 59.61
CA LEU A 526 -20.88 -1.35 60.08
C LEU A 526 -20.75 -1.51 61.59
N ILE A 527 -21.82 -1.21 62.31
CA ILE A 527 -21.89 -1.26 63.78
C ILE A 527 -22.66 -2.52 64.19
N PRO A 528 -22.18 -3.34 65.15
CA PRO A 528 -22.90 -4.51 65.62
C PRO A 528 -24.30 -4.17 66.13
N ASP A 529 -25.27 -5.04 65.85
CA ASP A 529 -26.63 -4.97 66.41
C ASP A 529 -26.66 -5.65 67.79
N ASP A 530 -25.92 -5.06 68.73
CA ASP A 530 -25.81 -5.53 70.10
C ASP A 530 -26.73 -4.70 71.02
N PRO A 531 -27.73 -5.31 71.69
CA PRO A 531 -28.65 -4.62 72.59
C PRO A 531 -27.95 -3.78 73.68
N ALA A 532 -26.83 -4.26 74.24
CA ALA A 532 -26.11 -3.55 75.29
C ALA A 532 -25.42 -2.29 74.74
N LEU A 533 -24.84 -2.39 73.54
CA LEU A 533 -24.25 -1.27 72.83
C LEU A 533 -25.30 -0.22 72.45
N LEU A 534 -26.47 -0.66 71.96
CA LEU A 534 -27.57 0.21 71.57
C LEU A 534 -28.13 0.97 72.78
N ALA A 535 -28.38 0.31 73.90
CA ALA A 535 -28.84 0.96 75.13
C ALA A 535 -27.85 2.02 75.65
N ARG A 536 -26.54 1.73 75.58
CA ARG A 536 -25.49 2.69 75.93
C ARG A 536 -25.49 3.91 75.01
N LEU A 537 -25.66 3.70 73.70
CA LEU A 537 -25.72 4.77 72.72
C LEU A 537 -26.99 5.61 72.83
N GLU A 538 -28.13 5.00 73.17
CA GLU A 538 -29.39 5.68 73.45
C GLU A 538 -29.28 6.58 74.70
N ALA A 539 -28.65 6.09 75.78
CA ALA A 539 -28.39 6.88 76.98
C ALA A 539 -27.47 8.09 76.70
N LEU A 540 -26.41 7.90 75.91
CA LEU A 540 -25.50 8.97 75.50
C LEU A 540 -26.19 10.00 74.58
N ALA A 541 -27.03 9.53 73.66
CA ALA A 541 -27.82 10.40 72.79
C ALA A 541 -28.85 11.21 73.61
N ALA A 542 -29.53 10.59 74.56
CA ALA A 542 -30.50 11.25 75.45
C ALA A 542 -29.84 12.29 76.37
N ALA A 543 -28.67 11.98 76.94
CA ALA A 543 -27.90 12.94 77.74
C ALA A 543 -27.46 14.17 76.95
N ARG A 544 -27.19 14.00 75.65
CA ARG A 544 -26.88 15.11 74.73
C ARG A 544 -28.09 15.97 74.38
N ARG A 545 -29.29 15.40 74.29
CA ARG A 545 -30.52 16.18 74.01
C ARG A 545 -31.02 16.99 75.20
N ARG A 546 -30.59 16.64 76.43
CA ARG A 546 -30.92 17.34 77.68
C ARG A 546 -29.93 18.47 78.02
N ARG A 547 -28.81 18.55 77.30
CA ARG A 547 -27.88 19.68 77.30
C ARG A 547 -28.17 20.55 76.10
#